data_AF-K2GBG7-F1
#
_entry.id   AF-K2GBG7-F1
#
_cell.length_a   1.000
_cell.length_b   1.000
_cell.length_c   1.000
_cell.angle_alpha   90.00
_cell.angle_beta   90.00
_cell.angle_gamma   90.00
#
_symmetry.space_group_name_H-M   'P 1'
#
loop_
_entity.id
_entity.type
_entity.pdbx_description
1 polymer ?
#
loop_
_entity_poly.entity_id
_entity_poly.type
_entity_poly.pdbx_seq_one_letter_code
_entity_poly.pdbx_strand_id
1 'polypeptide(L)'
;MSETQQEPLSQEETTTTQLEEYKMVFCVRNDLKMGKGKIAAQCGHAVVECVLKSLQTQPDVLKYWHEHDQTKVALRVDSLEQLFVYFINL
;
A
#
# COMPACT_ATOMS: atom_id res chain seq x y z
N MET A 1 -19.77 -25.24 47.57
CA MET A 1 -20.42 -24.59 46.42
C MET A 1 -19.57 -23.38 46.08
N SER A 2 -18.83 -23.51 44.99
CA SER A 2 -17.90 -22.52 44.46
C SER A 2 -18.70 -21.49 43.66
N GLU A 3 -18.65 -20.24 44.08
CA GLU A 3 -19.05 -19.12 43.24
C GLU A 3 -17.84 -18.21 43.03
N THR A 4 -17.55 -18.08 41.75
CA THR A 4 -16.34 -17.57 41.12
C THR A 4 -16.23 -16.07 41.29
N GLN A 5 -15.06 -15.58 41.71
CA GLN A 5 -14.71 -14.18 41.60
C GLN A 5 -14.55 -13.84 40.12
N GLN A 6 -15.40 -12.95 39.62
CA GLN A 6 -15.34 -12.49 38.25
C GLN A 6 -14.20 -11.47 38.11
N GLU A 7 -13.19 -11.81 37.32
CA GLU A 7 -12.15 -10.86 36.89
C GLU A 7 -12.81 -9.69 36.13
N PRO A 8 -12.35 -8.44 36.35
CA PRO A 8 -12.80 -7.32 35.53
C PRO A 8 -12.30 -7.51 34.09
N LEU A 9 -13.25 -7.68 33.18
CA LEU A 9 -13.06 -7.76 31.74
C LEU A 9 -12.30 -6.51 31.27
N SER A 10 -11.07 -6.71 30.79
CA SER A 10 -10.27 -5.68 30.14
C SER A 10 -11.06 -5.09 28.99
N GLN A 11 -11.34 -3.80 29.06
CA GLN A 11 -11.87 -3.04 27.95
C GLN A 11 -10.78 -2.98 26.87
N GLU A 12 -10.81 -3.91 25.93
CA GLU A 12 -10.17 -3.69 24.63
C GLU A 12 -10.97 -2.57 23.95
N GLU A 13 -10.52 -1.33 24.13
CA GLU A 13 -10.88 -0.23 23.25
C GLU A 13 -10.39 -0.59 21.85
N THR A 14 -11.26 -1.25 21.09
CA THR A 14 -11.12 -1.36 19.65
C THR A 14 -11.38 0.04 19.10
N THR A 15 -10.37 0.90 19.12
CA THR A 15 -10.32 2.09 18.28
C THR A 15 -10.39 1.60 16.84
N THR A 16 -11.60 1.40 16.33
CA THR A 16 -11.87 1.17 14.91
C THR A 16 -11.63 2.51 14.21
N THR A 17 -10.36 2.89 14.05
CA THR A 17 -9.96 3.87 13.06
C THR A 17 -10.42 3.28 11.74
N GLN A 18 -11.36 3.95 11.06
CA GLN A 18 -11.78 3.60 9.71
C GLN A 18 -10.53 3.57 8.83
N LEU A 19 -9.93 2.39 8.63
CA LEU A 19 -8.77 2.24 7.77
C LEU A 19 -9.26 2.47 6.34
N GLU A 20 -8.89 3.62 5.77
CA GLU A 20 -9.20 3.96 4.39
C GLU A 20 -8.64 2.91 3.43
N GLU A 21 -9.31 2.71 2.29
CA GLU A 21 -8.88 1.72 1.29
C GLU A 21 -7.48 2.08 0.74
N TYR A 22 -6.49 1.20 0.99
CA TYR A 22 -5.13 1.38 0.49
C TYR A 22 -4.94 0.73 -0.89
N LYS A 23 -4.17 1.40 -1.75
CA LYS A 23 -3.78 0.90 -3.08
C LYS A 23 -2.36 1.32 -3.43
N MET A 24 -1.69 0.50 -4.24
CA MET A 24 -0.39 0.82 -4.81
C MET A 24 -0.56 1.40 -6.22
N VAL A 25 -0.02 2.58 -6.46
CA VAL A 25 -0.15 3.29 -7.74
C VAL A 25 1.20 3.40 -8.44
N PHE A 26 1.26 3.02 -9.71
CA PHE A 26 2.44 3.13 -10.56
C PHE A 26 2.22 4.22 -11.59
N CYS A 27 3.12 5.19 -11.70
CA CYS A 27 3.11 6.16 -12.79
C CYS A 27 4.11 5.72 -13.87
N VAL A 28 3.60 5.21 -15.00
CA VAL A 28 4.40 4.64 -16.09
C VAL A 28 4.67 5.70 -17.15
N ARG A 29 5.95 6.03 -17.34
CA ARG A 29 6.44 6.95 -18.37
C ARG A 29 6.29 6.39 -19.78
N ASN A 30 5.36 6.95 -20.53
CA ASN A 30 5.04 6.55 -21.91
C ASN A 30 5.96 7.20 -22.96
N ASP A 31 6.61 8.32 -22.61
CA ASP A 31 7.61 8.96 -23.46
C ASP A 31 8.86 8.10 -23.69
N LEU A 32 9.16 7.18 -22.77
CA LEU A 32 10.26 6.22 -22.87
C LEU A 32 10.02 5.07 -23.87
N LYS A 33 8.83 4.98 -24.48
CA LYS A 33 8.45 3.98 -25.49
C LYS A 33 8.79 2.53 -25.09
N MET A 34 8.61 2.20 -23.82
CA MET A 34 8.88 0.85 -23.31
C MET A 34 7.87 -0.15 -23.86
N GLY A 35 8.34 -1.33 -24.27
CA GLY A 35 7.47 -2.45 -24.61
C GLY A 35 6.75 -3.01 -23.36
N LYS A 36 5.60 -3.67 -23.57
CA LYS A 36 4.73 -4.20 -22.49
C LYS A 36 5.48 -5.07 -21.47
N GLY A 37 6.39 -5.93 -21.94
CA GLY A 37 7.19 -6.78 -21.04
C GLY A 37 8.16 -5.98 -20.16
N LYS A 38 8.78 -4.92 -20.70
CA LYS A 38 9.66 -4.04 -19.93
C LYS A 38 8.87 -3.24 -18.89
N ILE A 39 7.68 -2.75 -19.25
CA ILE A 39 6.78 -2.08 -18.31
C ILE A 39 6.42 -3.02 -17.15
N ALA A 40 6.00 -4.26 -17.46
CA ALA A 40 5.65 -5.25 -16.44
C ALA A 40 6.80 -5.54 -15.48
N ALA A 41 8.03 -5.71 -16.00
CA ALA A 41 9.22 -5.93 -15.19
C ALA A 41 9.51 -4.73 -14.26
N GLN A 42 9.41 -3.50 -14.76
CA GLN A 42 9.63 -2.30 -13.95
C GLN A 42 8.57 -2.13 -12.85
N CYS A 43 7.29 -2.37 -13.16
CA CYS A 43 6.25 -2.39 -12.12
C CYS A 43 6.51 -3.48 -11.09
N GLY A 44 6.97 -4.67 -11.51
CA GLY A 44 7.38 -5.74 -10.60
C GLY A 44 8.52 -5.35 -9.66
N HIS A 45 9.57 -4.71 -10.17
CA HIS A 45 10.65 -4.18 -9.34
C HIS A 45 10.14 -3.14 -8.34
N ALA A 46 9.30 -2.20 -8.79
CA ALA A 46 8.72 -1.17 -7.94
C ALA A 46 7.86 -1.76 -6.81
N VAL A 47 7.07 -2.82 -7.07
CA VAL A 47 6.31 -3.52 -6.02
C VAL A 47 7.24 -4.05 -4.93
N VAL A 48 8.31 -4.74 -5.32
CA VAL A 48 9.25 -5.35 -4.35
C VAL A 48 9.86 -4.28 -3.46
N GLU A 49 10.37 -3.20 -4.05
CA GLU A 49 10.95 -2.08 -3.28
C GLU A 49 9.92 -1.41 -2.36
N CYS A 50 8.70 -1.16 -2.83
CA CYS A 50 7.63 -0.60 -2.01
C CYS A 50 7.26 -1.50 -0.83
N VAL A 51 7.18 -2.82 -1.05
CA VAL A 51 6.89 -3.79 0.02
C VAL A 51 8.03 -3.83 1.04
N LEU A 52 9.28 -3.96 0.59
CA LEU A 52 10.44 -3.99 1.48
C LEU A 52 10.57 -2.73 2.33
N LYS A 53 10.33 -1.56 1.73
CA LYS A 53 10.31 -0.28 2.45
C LYS A 53 9.13 -0.19 3.43
N SER A 54 7.95 -0.66 3.04
CA SER A 54 6.76 -0.59 3.90
C SER A 54 6.87 -1.54 5.09
N LEU A 55 7.53 -2.70 4.95
CA LEU A 55 7.84 -3.59 6.08
C LEU A 55 8.60 -2.87 7.21
N GLN A 56 9.46 -1.91 6.86
CA GLN A 56 10.28 -1.17 7.82
C GLN A 56 9.62 0.11 8.32
N THR A 57 8.75 0.73 7.51
CA THR A 57 8.25 2.08 7.78
C THR A 57 6.76 2.13 8.13
N GLN A 58 5.95 1.25 7.55
CA GLN A 58 4.48 1.24 7.67
C GLN A 58 3.93 -0.21 7.59
N PRO A 59 4.31 -1.10 8.53
CA PRO A 59 3.95 -2.51 8.46
C PRO A 59 2.44 -2.77 8.56
N ASP A 60 1.70 -1.97 9.33
CA ASP A 60 0.25 -2.12 9.47
C ASP A 60 -0.50 -1.76 8.17
N VAL A 61 -0.06 -0.70 7.48
CA VAL A 61 -0.59 -0.31 6.17
C VAL A 61 -0.33 -1.40 5.13
N LEU A 62 0.90 -1.95 5.13
CA LEU A 62 1.26 -3.04 4.23
C LEU A 62 0.41 -4.28 4.49
N LYS A 63 0.22 -4.65 5.78
CA LYS A 63 -0.60 -5.78 6.18
C LYS A 63 -2.04 -5.59 5.71
N TYR A 64 -2.63 -4.43 5.99
CA TYR A 64 -3.99 -4.11 5.54
C TYR A 64 -4.10 -4.21 4.01
N TRP A 65 -3.23 -3.54 3.25
CA TRP A 65 -3.24 -3.63 1.78
C TRP A 65 -3.11 -5.07 1.27
N HIS A 66 -2.25 -5.87 1.90
CA HIS A 66 -2.03 -7.26 1.52
C HIS A 66 -3.27 -8.14 1.76
N GLU A 67 -3.98 -7.92 2.87
CA GLU A 67 -5.22 -8.61 3.23
C GLU A 67 -6.43 -8.15 2.39
N HIS A 68 -6.34 -6.97 1.76
CA HIS A 68 -7.41 -6.36 0.95
C HIS A 68 -7.05 -6.36 -0.54
N ASP A 69 -6.94 -7.56 -1.12
CA ASP A 69 -6.72 -7.82 -2.56
C ASP A 69 -5.48 -7.17 -3.19
N GLN A 70 -4.60 -6.55 -2.39
CA GLN A 70 -3.32 -5.99 -2.81
C GLN A 70 -3.42 -5.15 -4.09
N THR A 71 -4.42 -4.26 -4.14
CA THR A 71 -4.79 -3.47 -5.33
C THR A 71 -3.61 -2.68 -5.90
N LYS A 72 -3.43 -2.79 -7.22
CA LYS A 72 -2.34 -2.20 -8.01
C LYS A 72 -2.92 -1.45 -9.20
N VAL A 73 -2.64 -0.15 -9.31
CA VAL A 73 -3.16 0.73 -10.36
C VAL A 73 -2.02 1.30 -11.19
N ALA A 74 -1.98 1.01 -12.49
CA ALA A 74 -1.00 1.61 -13.39
C ALA A 74 -1.60 2.81 -14.12
N LEU A 75 -1.05 4.00 -13.84
CA LEU A 75 -1.35 5.24 -14.52
C LEU A 75 -0.32 5.52 -15.61
N ARG A 76 -0.75 6.17 -16.68
CA ARG A 76 0.13 6.67 -17.74
C ARG A 76 0.54 8.10 -17.42
N VAL A 77 1.84 8.39 -17.56
CA VAL A 77 2.38 9.74 -17.61
C VAL A 77 3.17 9.94 -18.90
N ASP A 78 3.06 11.12 -19.50
CA ASP A 78 3.63 11.43 -20.81
C ASP A 78 4.95 12.21 -20.72
N SER A 79 5.44 12.54 -19.52
CA SER A 79 6.77 13.13 -19.33
C SER A 79 7.34 12.92 -17.92
N LEU A 80 8.63 13.24 -17.73
CA LEU A 80 9.28 13.22 -16.43
C LEU A 80 8.73 14.32 -15.51
N GLU A 81 8.45 15.50 -16.07
CA GLU A 81 7.90 16.65 -15.36
C GLU A 81 6.52 16.29 -14.79
N GLN A 82 5.67 15.62 -15.58
CA GLN A 82 4.37 15.14 -15.11
C GLN A 82 4.51 14.12 -13.98
N LEU A 83 5.50 13.22 -14.05
CA LEU A 83 5.80 12.28 -12.96
C LEU A 83 6.16 13.01 -11.66
N PHE A 84 7.00 14.04 -11.74
CA PHE A 84 7.39 14.83 -10.56
C PHE A 84 6.23 15.63 -9.97
N VAL A 85 5.30 16.15 -10.80
CA VAL A 85 4.08 16.78 -10.31
C VAL A 85 3.27 15.81 -9.45
N TYR A 86 3.12 14.54 -9.87
CA TYR A 86 2.46 13.54 -9.03
C TYR A 86 3.25 13.21 -7.76
N PHE A 87 4.59 13.17 -7.83
CA PHE A 87 5.43 12.89 -6.65
C PHE A 87 5.37 13.97 -5.57
N ILE A 88 5.16 15.24 -5.95
CA ILE A 88 5.11 16.37 -5.00
C ILE A 88 3.72 16.51 -4.35
N ASN A 89 2.66 16.08 -5.04
CA ASN A 89 1.27 16.24 -4.59
C ASN A 89 0.69 14.99 -3.90
N LEU A 90 1.52 13.96 -3.65
CA LEU A 90 1.22 12.74 -2.89
C LEU A 90 2.12 12.69 -1.65
#